data_AF-A0A0D0ENG4-F1
#
_entry.id   AF-A0A0D0ENG4-F1
#
_cell.length_a   1.000
_cell.length_b   1.000
_cell.length_c   1.000
_cell.angle_alpha   90.00
_cell.angle_beta   90.00
_cell.angle_gamma   90.00
#
_symmetry.space_group_name_H-M   'P 1'
#
loop_
_entity.id
_entity.type
_entity.pdbx_description
1 polymer ?
#
loop_
_entity_poly.entity_id
_entity_poly.type
_entity_poly.pdbx_seq_one_letter_code
_entity_poly.pdbx_strand_id
1 'polypeptide(L)'
;MPSSNLRTESYLPQIIIDWTSEYLNLRTAVPFLALGYLCEVLQDVTDYKAIKYFFVRPQTVIICAVIVCLAEAGQFFISDRHPDFMDIFFGIAGGICGGTAALSFKKLNHYFLNKNA
;
A
#
# COMPACT_ATOMS: atom_id res chain seq x y z
N MET A 1 7.55 -9.76 30.07
CA MET A 1 7.00 -8.68 29.23
C MET A 1 6.82 -9.25 27.84
N PRO A 2 5.71 -8.98 27.13
CA PRO A 2 5.52 -9.51 25.79
C PRO A 2 6.61 -8.91 24.90
N SER A 3 7.54 -9.73 24.43
CA SER A 3 8.60 -9.27 23.55
C SER A 3 8.01 -9.05 22.16
N SER A 4 8.26 -7.89 21.55
CA SER A 4 7.89 -7.53 20.16
C SER A 4 8.45 -8.47 19.07
N ASN A 5 9.13 -9.53 19.47
CA ASN A 5 9.78 -10.49 18.59
C ASN A 5 8.78 -11.56 18.16
N LEU A 6 8.38 -11.53 16.89
CA LEU A 6 7.46 -12.52 16.29
C LEU A 6 8.02 -13.96 16.36
N ARG A 7 9.33 -14.10 16.61
CA ARG A 7 10.05 -15.38 16.72
C ARG A 7 9.60 -16.23 17.92
N THR A 8 8.96 -15.63 18.92
CA THR A 8 8.38 -16.34 20.08
C THR A 8 6.95 -16.82 19.86
N GLU A 9 6.30 -16.40 18.77
CA GLU A 9 4.89 -16.72 18.49
C GLU A 9 4.76 -18.03 17.71
N SER A 10 4.30 -19.08 18.39
CA SER A 10 4.27 -20.46 17.85
C SER A 10 3.18 -20.70 16.80
N TYR A 11 2.27 -19.73 16.58
CA TYR A 11 1.15 -19.86 15.66
C TYR A 11 1.45 -19.33 14.24
N LEU A 12 2.58 -18.66 14.02
CA LEU A 12 2.96 -18.15 12.70
C LEU A 12 3.92 -19.11 11.99
N PRO A 13 3.71 -19.41 10.70
CA PRO A 13 4.66 -20.20 9.93
C PRO A 13 6.00 -19.46 9.83
N GLN A 14 7.11 -20.19 9.98
CA GLN A 14 8.46 -19.61 10.07
C GLN A 14 8.83 -18.75 8.86
N ILE A 15 8.33 -19.09 7.67
CA ILE A 15 8.53 -18.31 6.43
C ILE A 15 8.08 -16.85 6.60
N ILE A 16 6.95 -16.61 7.27
CA ILE A 16 6.42 -15.27 7.48
C ILE A 16 7.26 -14.54 8.54
N ILE A 17 7.70 -15.24 9.59
CA ILE A 17 8.55 -14.69 10.64
C ILE A 17 9.89 -14.24 10.06
N ASP A 18 10.54 -15.10 9.27
CA ASP A 18 11.83 -14.82 8.65
C ASP A 18 11.72 -13.66 7.66
N TRP A 19 10.72 -13.68 6.77
CA TRP A 19 10.47 -12.59 5.82
C TRP A 19 10.18 -11.24 6.52
N THR A 20 9.38 -11.26 7.60
CA THR A 20 9.05 -10.04 8.36
C THR A 20 10.25 -9.51 9.13
N SER A 21 11.15 -10.40 9.57
CA SER A 21 12.38 -10.01 10.27
C SER A 21 13.46 -9.47 9.34
N GLU A 22 13.50 -9.94 8.09
CA GLU A 22 14.46 -9.50 7.07
C GLU A 22 14.03 -8.19 6.40
N TYR A 23 12.73 -7.99 6.17
CA TYR A 23 12.18 -6.85 5.45
C TYR A 23 11.23 -6.00 6.31
N LEU A 24 11.77 -5.42 7.38
CA LEU A 24 11.02 -4.64 8.37
C LEU A 24 10.14 -3.53 7.77
N ASN A 25 10.62 -2.82 6.74
CA ASN A 25 9.91 -1.69 6.12
C ASN A 25 8.95 -2.14 5.00
N LEU A 26 9.20 -3.31 4.41
CA LEU A 26 8.45 -3.80 3.25
C LEU A 26 7.06 -4.32 3.65
N ARG A 27 6.92 -4.82 4.89
CA ARG A 27 5.62 -5.25 5.44
C ARG A 27 4.60 -4.11 5.48
N THR A 28 5.06 -2.87 5.59
CA THR A 28 4.21 -1.67 5.60
C THR A 28 3.80 -1.31 4.18
N ALA A 29 4.69 -1.44 3.20
CA ALA A 29 4.38 -1.15 1.80
C ALA A 29 3.31 -2.08 1.19
N VAL A 30 3.28 -3.37 1.55
CA VAL A 30 2.39 -4.36 0.91
C VAL A 30 0.90 -4.06 1.12
N PRO A 31 0.39 -3.81 2.34
CA PRO A 31 -0.99 -3.39 2.57
C PRO A 31 -1.34 -2.09 1.84
N PHE A 32 -0.42 -1.11 1.84
CA PHE A 32 -0.67 0.17 1.18
C PHE A 32 -0.65 0.07 -0.35
N LEU A 33 0.10 -0.87 -0.92
CA LEU A 33 0.02 -1.21 -2.34
C LEU A 33 -1.37 -1.72 -2.70
N ALA A 34 -1.94 -2.64 -1.91
CA ALA A 34 -3.31 -3.10 -2.14
C ALA A 34 -4.34 -1.97 -1.97
N LEU A 35 -4.19 -1.13 -0.94
CA LEU A 35 -5.07 0.02 -0.72
C LEU A 35 -5.01 1.03 -1.87
N GLY A 36 -3.81 1.41 -2.31
CA GLY A 36 -3.62 2.33 -3.43
C GLY A 36 -4.23 1.80 -4.73
N TYR A 37 -4.08 0.50 -4.99
CA TYR A 37 -4.70 -0.17 -6.13
C TYR A 37 -6.23 -0.12 -6.04
N LEU A 38 -6.81 -0.53 -4.91
CA LEU A 38 -8.26 -0.56 -4.72
C LEU A 38 -8.88 0.85 -4.80
N CYS A 39 -8.23 1.85 -4.19
CA CYS A 39 -8.71 3.22 -4.20
C CYS A 39 -8.78 3.76 -5.63
N GLU A 40 -7.77 3.50 -6.46
CA GLU A 40 -7.81 3.89 -7.86
C GLU A 40 -8.80 3.08 -8.69
N VAL A 41 -8.97 1.78 -8.44
CA VAL A 41 -9.93 0.94 -9.18
C VAL A 41 -11.36 1.37 -8.89
N LEU A 42 -11.72 1.54 -7.62
CA LEU A 42 -13.07 1.90 -7.16
C LEU A 42 -13.50 3.30 -7.59
N GLN A 43 -12.57 4.21 -7.82
CA GLN A 43 -12.89 5.51 -8.38
C GLN A 43 -13.24 5.37 -9.86
N ASP A 44 -14.53 5.56 -10.16
CA ASP A 44 -15.03 5.61 -11.53
C ASP A 44 -14.27 6.65 -12.34
N VAL A 45 -13.86 6.26 -13.54
CA VAL A 45 -13.24 7.16 -14.49
C VAL A 45 -14.33 7.59 -15.45
N THR A 46 -15.05 8.67 -15.10
CA THR A 46 -16.09 9.24 -15.98
C THR A 46 -15.52 9.71 -17.32
N ASP A 47 -14.20 9.99 -17.37
CA ASP A 47 -13.53 10.44 -18.58
C ASP A 47 -12.17 9.74 -18.77
N TYR A 48 -12.12 8.70 -19.62
CA TYR A 48 -10.89 7.97 -19.94
C TYR A 48 -9.83 8.86 -20.63
N LYS A 49 -10.23 10.00 -21.24
CA LYS A 49 -9.28 10.97 -21.79
C LYS A 49 -8.55 11.75 -20.71
N ALA A 50 -9.07 11.79 -19.48
CA ALA A 50 -8.38 12.37 -18.33
C ALA A 50 -7.23 11.48 -17.82
N ILE A 51 -7.17 10.19 -18.22
CA ILE A 51 -6.02 9.29 -17.99
C ILE A 51 -4.85 9.63 -18.96
N LYS A 52 -4.61 10.92 -19.19
CA LYS A 52 -3.52 11.39 -20.06
C LYS A 52 -2.17 11.30 -19.35
N TYR A 53 -2.16 11.28 -18.02
CA TYR A 53 -0.96 11.24 -17.20
C TYR A 53 -0.85 9.90 -16.47
N PHE A 54 0.36 9.34 -16.39
CA PHE A 54 0.69 8.17 -15.56
C PHE A 54 0.67 8.49 -14.05
N PHE A 55 0.13 9.65 -13.67
CA PHE A 55 0.16 10.12 -12.30
C PHE A 55 -1.06 9.60 -11.54
N VAL A 56 -0.81 8.98 -10.39
CA VAL A 56 -1.86 8.58 -9.46
C VAL A 56 -2.63 9.82 -9.01
N ARG A 57 -3.94 9.72 -8.80
CA ARG A 57 -4.72 10.88 -8.35
C ARG A 57 -4.21 11.33 -6.98
N PRO A 58 -4.09 12.66 -6.75
CA PRO A 58 -3.60 13.17 -5.47
C PRO A 58 -4.49 12.75 -4.29
N GLN A 59 -5.78 12.53 -4.53
CA GLN A 59 -6.71 12.01 -3.52
C GLN A 59 -6.29 10.63 -2.99
N THR A 60 -5.88 9.71 -3.87
CA THR A 60 -5.40 8.39 -3.49
C THR A 60 -4.14 8.49 -2.62
N VAL A 61 -3.21 9.37 -3.01
CA VAL A 61 -1.97 9.61 -2.25
C VAL A 61 -2.27 10.20 -0.87
N ILE A 62 -3.17 11.18 -0.78
CA ILE A 62 -3.59 11.79 0.48
C ILE A 62 -4.25 10.76 1.40
N ILE A 63 -5.17 9.94 0.87
CA ILE A 63 -5.84 8.88 1.64
C ILE A 63 -4.82 7.88 2.18
N CYS A 64 -3.90 7.40 1.33
CA CYS A 64 -2.84 6.50 1.76
C CYS A 64 -1.97 7.17 2.84
N ALA A 65 -1.51 8.41 2.62
CA ALA A 65 -0.68 9.12 3.59
C ALA A 65 -1.37 9.30 4.96
N VAL A 66 -2.66 9.66 4.98
CA VAL A 66 -3.42 9.78 6.23
C VAL A 66 -3.54 8.44 6.94
N ILE A 67 -3.87 7.37 6.23
CA ILE A 67 -4.00 6.03 6.83
C ILE A 67 -2.65 5.53 7.35
N VAL A 68 -1.55 5.73 6.60
CA VAL A 68 -0.19 5.38 7.03
C VAL A 68 0.17 6.13 8.31
N CYS A 69 -0.04 7.44 8.35
CA CYS A 69 0.23 8.24 9.55
C CYS A 69 -0.62 7.80 10.73
N LEU A 70 -1.89 7.44 10.53
CA LEU A 70 -2.75 6.91 11.58
C LEU A 70 -2.29 5.52 12.06
N ALA A 71 -1.83 4.65 11.16
CA ALA A 71 -1.30 3.33 11.51
C ALA A 71 -0.02 3.45 12.35
N GLU A 72 0.92 4.32 11.94
CA GLU A 72 2.14 4.60 12.70
C GLU A 72 1.86 5.33 14.02
N ALA A 73 0.93 6.28 14.05
CA ALA A 73 0.48 6.91 15.30
C ALA A 73 -0.22 5.90 16.23
N GLY A 74 -0.90 4.90 15.67
CA GLY A 74 -1.45 3.78 16.43
C GLY A 74 -0.35 2.91 17.08
N GLN A 75 0.80 2.76 16.42
CA GLN A 75 1.96 2.06 17.00
C GLN A 75 2.52 2.79 18.24
N PHE A 76 2.26 4.09 18.40
CA PHE A 76 2.63 4.86 19.60
C PHE A 76 1.99 4.33 20.89
N PHE A 77 0.83 3.67 20.80
CA PHE A 77 0.17 3.05 21.95
C PHE A 77 0.80 1.71 22.36
N ILE A 78 1.72 1.16 21.56
CA ILE A 78 2.46 -0.07 21.87
C ILE A 78 3.81 0.36 22.45
N SER A 79 3.98 0.21 23.78
CA SER A 79 5.11 0.74 24.55
C SER A 79 6.52 0.26 24.16
N ASP A 80 6.64 -0.66 23.20
CA ASP A 80 7.90 -1.31 22.82
C ASP A 80 8.21 -1.19 21.32
N ARG A 81 7.60 -0.21 20.63
CA ARG A 81 7.94 0.16 19.25
C ARG A 81 8.11 1.67 19.09
N HIS A 82 9.18 2.04 18.40
CA HIS A 82 9.44 3.42 18.02
C HIS A 82 8.87 3.64 16.61
N PRO A 83 8.13 4.74 16.37
CA PRO A 83 7.63 5.06 15.04
C PRO A 83 8.82 5.28 14.10
N ASP A 84 8.82 4.60 12.97
CA ASP A 84 9.86 4.75 11.96
C ASP A 84 9.34 5.60 10.81
N PHE A 85 10.01 6.70 10.52
CA PHE A 85 9.72 7.52 9.34
C PHE A 85 9.86 6.72 8.04
N MET A 86 10.67 5.66 8.04
CA MET A 86 10.80 4.75 6.92
C MET A 86 9.50 4.00 6.66
N ASP A 87 8.78 3.55 7.69
CA ASP A 87 7.49 2.89 7.52
C ASP A 87 6.45 3.83 6.86
N ILE A 88 6.50 5.12 7.20
CA ILE A 88 5.67 6.14 6.53
C ILE A 88 6.02 6.26 5.04
N PHE A 89 7.31 6.37 4.74
CA PHE A 89 7.80 6.50 3.37
C PHE A 89 7.44 5.28 2.51
N PHE A 90 7.65 4.07 3.03
CA PHE A 90 7.32 2.82 2.35
C PHE A 90 5.80 2.64 2.19
N GLY A 91 5.00 3.09 3.15
CA GLY A 91 3.54 3.11 3.03
C GLY A 91 3.06 4.02 1.88
N ILE A 92 3.59 5.25 1.80
CA ILE A 92 3.25 6.17 0.70
C ILE A 92 3.75 5.63 -0.64
N ALA A 93 4.98 5.13 -0.70
CA ALA A 93 5.56 4.54 -1.91
C ALA A 93 4.76 3.31 -2.39
N GLY A 94 4.31 2.47 -1.45
CA GLY A 94 3.41 1.34 -1.72
C GLY A 94 2.10 1.81 -2.34
N GLY A 95 1.44 2.81 -1.74
CA GLY A 95 0.20 3.41 -2.26
C GLY A 95 0.34 3.96 -3.69
N ILE A 96 1.45 4.65 -3.98
CA ILE A 96 1.75 5.15 -5.33
C ILE A 96 1.97 3.98 -6.31
N CYS A 97 2.73 2.96 -5.93
CA CYS A 97 2.91 1.76 -6.76
C CYS A 97 1.58 1.04 -7.04
N GLY A 98 0.71 0.90 -6.03
CA GLY A 98 -0.61 0.31 -6.19
C GLY A 98 -1.50 1.10 -7.16
N GLY A 99 -1.53 2.43 -7.00
CA GLY A 99 -2.32 3.30 -7.87
C GLY A 99 -1.82 3.32 -9.31
N THR A 100 -0.50 3.34 -9.53
CA THR A 100 0.07 3.25 -10.90
C THR A 100 -0.22 1.90 -11.56
N ALA A 101 -0.22 0.80 -10.80
CA ALA A 101 -0.63 -0.50 -11.29
C ALA A 101 -2.12 -0.52 -11.71
N ALA A 102 -3.01 0.09 -10.91
CA ALA A 102 -4.42 0.20 -11.24
C ALA A 102 -4.67 1.02 -12.52
N LEU A 103 -3.96 2.13 -12.70
CA LEU A 103 -4.03 2.94 -13.92
C LEU A 103 -3.56 2.16 -15.15
N SER A 104 -2.47 1.41 -15.01
CA SER A 104 -1.95 0.54 -16.07
C SER A 104 -2.96 -0.53 -16.46
N PHE A 105 -3.61 -1.15 -15.45
CA PHE A 105 -4.67 -2.13 -15.67
C PHE A 105 -5.89 -1.53 -16.38
N LYS A 106 -6.36 -0.35 -15.95
CA LYS A 106 -7.47 0.37 -16.61
C LYS A 106 -7.15 0.72 -18.06
N LYS A 107 -5.93 1.17 -18.34
CA LYS A 107 -5.47 1.51 -19.70
C LYS A 107 -5.39 0.27 -20.59
N LEU A 108 -4.86 -0.84 -20.07
CA LEU A 108 -4.82 -2.12 -20.77
C LEU A 108 -6.24 -2.61 -21.09
N ASN A 109 -7.12 -2.64 -20.08
CA ASN A 109 -8.50 -3.09 -20.24
C ASN A 109 -9.25 -2.27 -21.30
N HIS A 110 -9.11 -0.93 -21.27
CA HIS A 110 -9.69 -0.07 -22.29
C HIS A 110 -9.12 -0.36 -23.70
N TYR A 111 -7.79 -0.53 -23.81
CA TYR A 111 -7.16 -0.85 -25.10
C TYR A 111 -7.67 -2.18 -25.68
N PHE A 112 -7.85 -3.21 -24.84
CA PHE A 112 -8.37 -4.50 -25.28
C PHE A 112 -9.86 -4.45 -25.64
N LEU A 113 -10.70 -3.80 -24.82
CA LEU A 113 -12.15 -3.72 -25.06
C LEU A 113 -12.49 -2.86 -26.28
N ASN A 114 -11.82 -1.72 -26.45
CA ASN A 114 -12.12 -0.79 -27.55
C ASN A 114 -11.50 -1.20 -28.90
N LYS A 115 -10.60 -2.19 -28.91
CA LYS A 115 -10.07 -2.79 -30.14
C LYS A 115 -10.94 -3.95 -30.66
N ASN A 116 -11.84 -4.45 -29.81
CA ASN A 116 -12.75 -5.56 -30.10
C ASN A 116 -14.22 -5.10 -30.29
N ALA A 117 -14.48 -3.79 -30.26
CA ALA A 117 -15.78 -3.16 -30.52
C ALA A 117 -15.75 -2.45 -31.89
#